data_AF-A0A528V5R9-F1
#
_entry.id   AF-A0A528V5R9-F1
#
_cell.length_a   1.000
_cell.length_b   1.000
_cell.length_c   1.000
_cell.angle_alpha   90.00
_cell.angle_beta   90.00
_cell.angle_gamma   90.00
#
_symmetry.space_group_name_H-M   'P 1'
#
loop_
_entity.id
_entity.type
_entity.pdbx_description
1 polymer ?
#
loop_
_entity_poly.entity_id
_entity_poly.type
_entity_poly.pdbx_seq_one_letter_code
_entity_poly.pdbx_strand_id
1 'polypeptide(L)'
;YMLPDLEELLDRVFAQAIKHGLDLDFHADETDDISAISLKKIAEAALWNGFEGNILVGHCCSLARQPDLDVLDTLDKMAKARLAVVSLPMC
;
A
#
# COMPACT_ATOMS: atom_id res chain seq x y z
N TYR A 1 -3.79 -12.73 -1.53
CA TYR A 1 -4.51 -13.08 -0.29
C TYR A 1 -4.07 -12.13 0.81
N MET A 2 -4.95 -11.83 1.77
CA MET A 2 -4.63 -10.93 2.89
C MET A 2 -3.84 -11.66 3.97
N LEU A 3 -2.80 -11.01 4.51
CA LEU A 3 -2.12 -11.50 5.71
C LEU A 3 -2.97 -11.17 6.95
N PRO A 4 -3.18 -12.12 7.88
CA PRO A 4 -4.03 -11.89 9.06
C PRO A 4 -3.51 -10.78 9.98
N ASP A 5 -2.18 -10.61 10.06
CA ASP A 5 -1.53 -9.63 10.93
C ASP A 5 -0.93 -8.45 10.14
N LEU A 6 -1.49 -8.15 8.96
CA LEU A 6 -0.90 -7.18 8.02
C LEU A 6 -0.64 -5.81 8.66
N GLU A 7 -1.57 -5.29 9.45
CA GLU A 7 -1.44 -3.97 10.08
C GLU A 7 -0.24 -3.92 11.05
N GLU A 8 -0.08 -4.94 11.90
CA GLU A 8 1.07 -5.01 12.82
C GLU A 8 2.39 -5.16 12.06
N LEU A 9 2.40 -5.94 10.97
CA LEU A 9 3.58 -6.09 10.13
C LEU A 9 3.96 -4.78 9.43
N LEU A 10 2.97 -4.03 8.94
CA LEU A 10 3.20 -2.71 8.34
C LEU A 10 3.78 -1.75 9.38
N ASP A 11 3.21 -1.66 10.57
CA ASP A 11 3.73 -0.81 11.65
C ASP A 11 5.20 -1.14 11.97
N ARG A 12 5.55 -2.42 12.02
CA ARG A 12 6.94 -2.85 12.22
C ARG A 12 7.85 -2.41 11.07
N VAL A 13 7.40 -2.53 9.83
CA VAL A 13 8.17 -2.11 8.64
C VAL A 13 8.38 -0.59 8.66
N PHE A 14 7.32 0.19 8.86
CA PHE A 14 7.39 1.65 8.95
C PHE A 14 8.29 2.09 10.10
N ALA A 15 8.16 1.49 11.29
CA ALA A 15 9.02 1.81 12.42
C ALA A 15 10.51 1.55 12.13
N GLN A 16 10.85 0.46 11.43
CA GLN A 16 12.24 0.23 11.01
C GLN A 16 12.69 1.24 9.95
N ALA A 17 11.86 1.53 8.95
CA ALA A 17 12.20 2.50 7.91
C ALA A 17 12.49 3.89 8.50
N ILE A 18 11.65 4.35 9.42
CA ILE A 18 11.84 5.61 10.16
C ILE A 18 13.15 5.57 10.95
N LYS A 19 13.36 4.50 11.72
CA LYS A 19 14.56 4.34 12.56
C LYS A 19 15.86 4.43 11.76
N HIS A 20 15.86 3.92 10.53
CA HIS A 20 17.05 3.84 9.68
C HIS A 20 17.09 4.89 8.56
N GLY A 21 16.08 5.74 8.44
CA GLY A 21 15.99 6.76 7.39
C GLY A 21 15.92 6.17 5.98
N LEU A 22 15.20 5.06 5.81
CA LEU A 22 15.04 4.36 4.53
C LEU A 22 13.68 4.67 3.90
N ASP A 23 13.66 4.77 2.57
CA ASP A 23 12.43 4.75 1.77
C ASP A 23 11.85 3.32 1.68
N LEU A 24 10.59 3.21 1.29
CA LEU A 24 9.87 1.94 1.23
C LEU A 24 9.41 1.58 -0.19
N ASP A 25 9.57 0.32 -0.55
CA ASP A 25 9.05 -0.28 -1.79
C ASP A 25 8.27 -1.56 -1.44
N PHE A 26 6.97 -1.56 -1.73
CA PHE A 26 6.07 -2.67 -1.45
C PHE A 26 5.65 -3.38 -2.73
N HIS A 27 5.72 -4.71 -2.70
CA HIS A 27 5.03 -5.56 -3.68
C HIS A 27 3.70 -5.97 -3.06
N ALA A 28 2.60 -5.49 -3.64
CA ALA A 28 1.28 -5.64 -3.04
C ALA A 28 0.23 -5.95 -4.10
N ASP A 29 -0.75 -6.77 -3.73
CA ASP A 29 -1.95 -7.02 -4.51
C ASP A 29 -1.69 -7.51 -5.96
N GLU A 30 -0.68 -8.37 -6.15
CA GLU A 30 -0.40 -9.11 -7.38
C GLU A 30 -1.40 -10.28 -7.56
N THR A 31 -2.69 -9.95 -7.66
CA THR A 31 -3.80 -10.90 -7.77
C THR A 31 -5.05 -10.19 -8.29
N ASP A 32 -6.00 -10.94 -8.85
CA ASP A 32 -7.34 -10.47 -9.26
C ASP A 32 -8.40 -10.56 -8.14
N ASP A 33 -8.03 -11.08 -6.96
CA ASP A 33 -8.89 -11.19 -5.80
C ASP A 33 -9.26 -9.80 -5.25
N ILE A 34 -10.53 -9.41 -5.39
CA ILE A 34 -11.05 -8.12 -4.93
C ILE A 34 -10.88 -7.89 -3.43
N SER A 35 -10.72 -8.96 -2.64
CA SER A 35 -10.50 -8.87 -1.19
C SER A 35 -9.06 -8.52 -0.82
N ALA A 36 -8.12 -8.60 -1.78
CA ALA A 36 -6.75 -8.13 -1.61
C ALA A 36 -6.72 -6.60 -1.62
N ILE A 37 -6.65 -6.00 -0.43
CA ILE A 37 -6.73 -4.55 -0.20
C ILE A 37 -5.47 -4.01 0.48
N SER A 38 -4.32 -4.63 0.22
CA SER A 38 -3.05 -4.30 0.89
C SER A 38 -2.60 -2.87 0.58
N LEU A 39 -2.82 -2.38 -0.64
CA LEU A 39 -2.53 -1.01 -1.04
C LEU A 39 -3.21 0.04 -0.13
N LYS A 40 -4.49 -0.19 0.19
CA LYS A 40 -5.23 0.66 1.13
C LYS A 40 -4.61 0.62 2.51
N LYS A 41 -4.25 -0.57 2.99
CA LYS A 41 -3.62 -0.77 4.30
C LYS A 41 -2.23 -0.13 4.40
N ILE A 42 -1.43 -0.17 3.33
CA ILE A 42 -0.13 0.51 3.26
C ILE A 42 -0.34 2.03 3.36
N ALA A 43 -1.32 2.59 2.64
CA ALA A 43 -1.61 4.02 2.72
C ALA A 43 -2.09 4.44 4.12
N GLU A 44 -2.94 3.64 4.77
CA GLU A 44 -3.39 3.86 6.15
C GLU A 44 -2.22 3.83 7.13
N ALA A 45 -1.35 2.82 7.02
CA ALA A 45 -0.18 2.67 7.88
C ALA A 45 0.84 3.81 7.69
N ALA A 46 1.04 4.29 6.46
CA ALA A 46 1.90 5.44 6.19
C ALA A 46 1.40 6.72 6.90
N LEU A 47 0.10 6.98 6.85
CA LEU A 47 -0.53 8.11 7.56
C LEU A 47 -0.43 7.95 9.07
N TRP A 48 -0.71 6.75 9.57
CA TRP A 48 -0.67 6.43 11.00
C TRP A 48 0.72 6.61 11.60
N ASN A 49 1.76 6.12 10.91
CA ASN A 49 3.15 6.22 11.35
C ASN A 49 3.77 7.60 11.08
N GLY A 50 3.05 8.53 10.42
CA GLY A 50 3.58 9.84 10.04
C GLY A 50 4.80 9.74 9.14
N PHE A 51 4.83 8.78 8.22
CA PHE A 51 6.01 8.49 7.42
C PHE A 51 6.30 9.59 6.39
N GLU A 52 7.46 10.21 6.49
CA GLU A 52 7.86 11.32 5.62
C GLU A 52 8.71 10.90 4.40
N GLY A 53 9.23 9.67 4.39
CA GLY A 53 10.01 9.11 3.28
C GLY A 53 9.16 8.82 2.03
N ASN A 54 9.83 8.41 0.95
CA ASN A 54 9.14 8.00 -0.27
C ASN A 54 8.58 6.59 -0.13
N ILE A 55 7.41 6.35 -0.70
CA ILE A 55 6.77 5.03 -0.75
C ILE A 55 6.42 4.72 -2.21
N LEU A 56 6.96 3.61 -2.71
CA LEU A 56 6.59 3.01 -4.00
C LEU A 56 5.78 1.74 -3.75
N VAL A 57 4.70 1.54 -4.52
CA VAL A 57 3.95 0.27 -4.52
C VAL A 57 3.86 -0.28 -5.93
N GLY A 58 4.28 -1.53 -6.11
CA GLY A 58 4.18 -2.26 -7.36
C GLY A 58 2.87 -3.02 -7.52
N HIS A 59 2.54 -3.35 -8.78
CA HIS A 59 1.40 -4.19 -9.21
C HIS A 59 0.03 -3.53 -9.06
N CYS A 60 -0.54 -3.54 -7.85
CA CYS A 60 -1.88 -3.03 -7.54
C CYS A 60 -2.99 -3.64 -8.43
N CYS A 61 -2.86 -4.93 -8.82
CA CYS A 61 -3.73 -5.56 -9.82
C CYS A 61 -5.18 -5.67 -9.35
N SER A 62 -5.42 -5.99 -8.07
CA SER A 62 -6.77 -6.14 -7.52
C SER A 62 -7.58 -4.84 -7.57
N LEU A 63 -6.91 -3.68 -7.51
CA LEU A 63 -7.55 -2.35 -7.53
C LEU A 63 -8.41 -2.16 -8.78
N ALA A 64 -7.99 -2.67 -9.94
CA ALA A 64 -8.74 -2.57 -11.20
C ALA A 64 -10.01 -3.45 -11.24
N ARG A 65 -10.26 -4.24 -10.20
CA ARG A 65 -11.42 -5.14 -10.08
C ARG A 65 -12.35 -4.75 -8.93
N GLN A 66 -11.90 -3.87 -8.03
CA GLN A 66 -12.68 -3.42 -6.87
C GLN A 66 -13.80 -2.45 -7.28
N PRO A 67 -14.87 -2.33 -6.47
CA PRO A 67 -15.91 -1.33 -6.70
C PRO A 67 -15.37 0.11 -6.72
N ASP A 68 -15.94 0.96 -7.58
CA ASP A 68 -15.46 2.34 -7.78
C ASP A 68 -15.29 3.14 -6.49
N LEU A 69 -16.21 3.00 -5.54
CA LEU A 69 -16.14 3.70 -4.25
C LEU A 69 -14.92 3.27 -3.41
N ASP A 70 -14.60 1.98 -3.42
CA ASP A 70 -13.45 1.43 -2.69
C ASP A 70 -12.12 1.85 -3.36
N VAL A 71 -12.12 1.90 -4.69
CA VAL A 71 -10.99 2.41 -5.47
C VAL A 71 -10.74 3.88 -5.16
N LEU A 72 -11.76 4.73 -5.22
CA LEU A 72 -11.64 6.17 -4.93
C LEU A 72 -11.17 6.42 -3.49
N ASP A 73 -11.72 5.68 -2.52
CA ASP A 73 -11.32 5.77 -1.12
C ASP A 73 -9.85 5.34 -0.89
N THR A 74 -9.35 4.39 -1.68
CA THR A 74 -7.95 3.96 -1.68
C THR A 74 -7.04 5.02 -2.30
N LEU A 75 -7.42 5.54 -3.48
CA LEU A 75 -6.66 6.59 -4.17
C LEU A 75 -6.55 7.88 -3.35
N ASP A 76 -7.61 8.27 -2.65
CA ASP A 76 -7.60 9.43 -1.75
C ASP A 76 -6.60 9.27 -0.60
N LYS A 77 -6.49 8.06 -0.04
CA LYS A 77 -5.50 7.76 1.01
C LYS A 77 -4.09 7.77 0.46
N MET A 78 -3.88 7.14 -0.71
CA MET A 78 -2.58 7.15 -1.37
C MET A 78 -2.10 8.57 -1.66
N ALA A 79 -2.99 9.43 -2.16
CA ALA A 79 -2.67 10.83 -2.43
C ALA A 79 -2.27 11.58 -1.14
N LYS A 80 -3.02 11.40 -0.05
CA LYS A 80 -2.70 12.00 1.26
C LYS A 80 -1.36 11.50 1.82
N ALA A 81 -1.08 10.20 1.64
CA ALA A 81 0.14 9.57 2.10
C ALA A 81 1.33 9.71 1.13
N ARG A 82 1.13 10.35 -0.04
CA ARG A 82 2.14 10.58 -1.09
C ARG A 82 2.76 9.28 -1.64
N LEU A 83 1.96 8.23 -1.78
CA LEU A 83 2.40 6.98 -2.41
C LEU A 83 2.54 7.18 -3.93
N ALA A 84 3.58 6.59 -4.50
CA ALA A 84 3.72 6.38 -5.93
C ALA A 84 3.35 4.93 -6.28
N VAL A 85 2.83 4.72 -7.50
CA VAL A 85 2.55 3.39 -8.04
C VAL A 85 3.38 3.16 -9.28
N VAL A 86 3.95 1.96 -9.39
CA VAL A 86 4.51 1.43 -10.63
C VAL A 86 3.67 0.25 -11.09
N SER A 87 3.04 0.41 -12.26
CA SER A 87 2.35 -0.70 -12.93
C SER A 87 3.38 -1.55 -13.69
N LEU A 88 3.28 -2.87 -13.54
CA LEU A 88 4.11 -3.85 -14.26
C LEU A 88 3.24 -4.54 -15.33
N PRO A 89 3.09 -3.97 -16.53
CA PRO A 89 2.08 -4.38 -17.51
C PRO A 89 2.33 -5.75 -18.18
N MET A 90 3.40 -6.45 -17.82
CA MET A 90 3.76 -7.77 -18.37
C MET A 90 3.55 -8.91 -17.37
N CYS A 91 3.03 -8.63 -16.17
CA CYS A 91 2.78 -9.59 -15.09
C CYS A 91 1.28 -9.86 -14.94
#